data_AF-A0A0Q6WSI1-F1
#
_entry.id   AF-A0A0Q6WSI1-F1
#
_cell.length_a   1.000
_cell.length_b   1.000
_cell.length_c   1.000
_cell.angle_alpha   90.00
_cell.angle_beta   90.00
_cell.angle_gamma   90.00
#
_symmetry.space_group_name_H-M   'P 1'
#
loop_
_entity.id
_entity.type
_entity.pdbx_description
1 polymer ?
#
loop_
_entity_poly.entity_id
_entity_poly.type
_entity_poly.pdbx_seq_one_letter_code
_entity_poly.pdbx_strand_id
1 'polypeptide(L)'
;MQIAGEHEDHYDPDFCIYNDVFVHDPDGTIHVYGYPPHVFPPTDFHTATLIGDAIYIVGSLGYSTQRMHGRTPVYRLDTQSWRIRPVQASGTDPGWINGHRATQLSIHEIRVSEGRVLTLEGDEEKQSGNVGAFVLDIERGVWRKLPA
;
A
#
# COMPACT_ATOMS: atom_id res chain seq x y z
N MET A 1 -9.16 1.55 12.95
CA MET A 1 -8.84 2.44 11.82
C MET A 1 -9.03 1.66 10.54
N GLN A 2 -9.61 2.29 9.53
CA GLN A 2 -9.73 1.75 8.17
C GLN A 2 -9.04 2.74 7.23
N ILE A 3 -8.25 2.25 6.30
CA ILE A 3 -7.49 3.06 5.34
C ILE A 3 -7.89 2.54 3.97
N ALA A 4 -8.48 3.39 3.15
CA ALA A 4 -8.86 3.08 1.77
C ALA A 4 -9.69 1.77 1.69
N GLY A 5 -9.57 1.01 0.59
CA GLY A 5 -10.29 -0.24 0.35
C GLY A 5 -11.27 -0.14 -0.82
N GLU A 6 -11.95 -1.24 -1.07
CA GLU A 6 -12.96 -1.35 -2.13
C GLU A 6 -14.36 -1.58 -1.56
N HIS A 7 -15.37 -1.21 -2.34
CA HIS A 7 -16.77 -1.58 -2.14
C HIS A 7 -17.22 -2.40 -3.35
N GLU A 8 -17.86 -3.54 -3.07
CA GLU A 8 -18.32 -4.53 -4.05
C GLU A 8 -17.18 -5.14 -4.90
N ASP A 9 -17.56 -6.05 -5.80
CA ASP A 9 -16.66 -6.63 -6.79
C ASP A 9 -16.67 -5.81 -8.09
N HIS A 10 -15.58 -5.85 -8.87
CA HIS A 10 -15.40 -5.03 -10.08
C HIS A 10 -16.47 -5.16 -11.20
N TYR A 11 -17.32 -6.19 -11.15
CA TYR A 11 -18.44 -6.36 -12.10
C TYR A 11 -19.74 -5.71 -11.61
N ASP A 12 -19.77 -5.23 -10.38
CA ASP A 12 -20.88 -4.46 -9.83
C ASP A 12 -20.80 -3.00 -10.33
N PRO A 13 -21.91 -2.42 -10.82
CA PRO A 13 -21.94 -1.02 -11.25
C PRO A 13 -21.60 -0.01 -10.14
N ASP A 14 -21.77 -0.38 -8.88
CA ASP A 14 -21.47 0.46 -7.71
C ASP A 14 -20.03 0.25 -7.18
N PHE A 15 -19.20 -0.52 -7.89
CA PHE A 15 -17.80 -0.75 -7.54
C PHE A 15 -17.01 0.55 -7.41
N CYS A 16 -16.37 0.74 -6.26
CA CYS A 16 -15.53 1.90 -6.00
C CYS A 16 -14.34 1.52 -5.14
N ILE A 17 -13.15 2.01 -5.52
CA ILE A 17 -11.95 1.99 -4.68
C ILE A 17 -11.82 3.37 -4.05
N TYR A 18 -11.71 3.42 -2.74
CA TYR A 18 -11.61 4.65 -1.96
C TYR A 18 -10.17 4.94 -1.58
N ASN A 19 -9.95 6.17 -1.11
CA ASN A 19 -8.69 6.62 -0.51
C ASN A 19 -8.92 7.31 0.85
N ASP A 20 -10.14 7.27 1.39
CA ASP A 20 -10.47 7.88 2.67
C ASP A 20 -9.86 7.11 3.84
N VAL A 21 -9.59 7.80 4.95
CA VAL A 21 -9.16 7.19 6.22
C VAL A 21 -10.24 7.41 7.27
N PHE A 22 -10.68 6.32 7.89
CA PHE A 22 -11.64 6.31 8.99
C PHE A 22 -10.91 6.02 10.30
N VAL A 23 -10.99 6.97 11.23
CA VAL A 23 -10.47 6.83 12.59
C VAL A 23 -11.65 6.62 13.52
N HIS A 24 -11.63 5.50 14.24
CA HIS A 24 -12.68 5.12 15.18
C HIS A 24 -12.13 5.34 16.58
N ASP A 25 -12.75 6.25 17.33
CA ASP A 25 -12.42 6.47 18.72
C ASP A 25 -13.13 5.47 19.64
N PRO A 26 -12.59 5.19 20.84
CA PRO A 26 -13.19 4.24 21.77
C PRO A 26 -14.62 4.59 22.22
N ASP A 27 -15.04 5.86 22.09
CA ASP A 27 -16.37 6.33 22.44
C ASP A 27 -17.40 6.15 21.31
N GLY A 28 -16.98 5.63 20.16
CA GLY A 28 -17.81 5.42 18.98
C GLY A 28 -17.79 6.58 17.98
N THR A 29 -17.09 7.67 18.25
CA THR A 29 -16.88 8.75 17.28
C THR A 29 -16.10 8.22 16.07
N ILE A 30 -16.53 8.60 14.87
CA ILE A 30 -15.85 8.27 13.61
C ILE A 30 -15.44 9.57 12.93
N HIS A 31 -14.13 9.74 12.75
CA HIS A 31 -13.56 10.79 11.94
C HIS A 31 -13.25 10.25 10.54
N VAL A 32 -13.73 10.96 9.52
CA VAL A 32 -13.48 10.62 8.12
C VAL A 32 -12.56 11.66 7.51
N TYR A 33 -11.41 11.23 7.01
CA TYR A 33 -10.42 12.08 6.35
C TYR A 33 -10.39 11.73 4.87
N GLY A 34 -10.88 12.66 4.05
CA GLY A 34 -10.78 12.55 2.59
C GLY A 34 -9.48 13.15 2.07
N TYR A 35 -8.90 12.50 1.06
CA TYR A 35 -7.65 12.92 0.45
C TYR A 35 -7.84 13.19 -1.05
N PRO A 36 -7.22 14.24 -1.61
CA PRO A 36 -7.14 14.37 -3.05
C PRO A 36 -6.39 13.17 -3.67
N PRO A 37 -6.82 12.62 -4.82
CA PRO A 37 -6.15 11.48 -5.45
C PRO A 37 -4.66 11.71 -5.79
N HIS A 38 -4.26 12.97 -6.01
CA HIS A 38 -2.85 13.31 -6.27
C HIS A 38 -1.97 13.28 -5.00
N VAL A 39 -2.57 13.28 -3.80
CA VAL A 39 -1.88 13.11 -2.52
C VAL A 39 -1.82 11.64 -2.12
N PHE A 40 -2.97 10.96 -2.22
CA PHE A 40 -3.12 9.56 -1.91
C PHE A 40 -4.16 8.97 -2.87
N PRO A 41 -3.75 8.24 -3.92
CA PRO A 41 -4.69 7.64 -4.87
C PRO A 41 -5.55 6.55 -4.22
N PRO A 42 -6.74 6.28 -4.77
CA PRO A 42 -7.53 5.09 -4.43
C PRO A 42 -6.70 3.81 -4.39
N THR A 43 -6.82 3.04 -3.31
CA THR A 43 -6.07 1.80 -3.15
C THR A 43 -6.81 0.76 -2.32
N ASP A 44 -6.60 -0.49 -2.67
CA ASP A 44 -7.15 -1.70 -2.08
C ASP A 44 -6.06 -2.78 -2.04
N PHE A 45 -6.28 -3.85 -1.27
CA PHE A 45 -5.32 -4.96 -1.09
C PHE A 45 -3.90 -4.55 -0.69
N HIS A 46 -3.74 -3.37 -0.09
CA HIS A 46 -2.49 -2.90 0.50
C HIS A 46 -2.34 -3.45 1.91
N THR A 47 -1.15 -3.30 2.48
CA THR A 47 -0.92 -3.53 3.91
C THR A 47 -0.66 -2.20 4.62
N ALA A 48 -0.96 -2.14 5.91
CA ALA A 48 -0.73 -0.97 6.74
C ALA A 48 0.00 -1.39 8.02
N THR A 49 1.19 -0.84 8.26
CA THR A 49 2.03 -1.18 9.42
C THR A 49 2.29 0.05 10.27
N LEU A 50 1.87 0.04 11.54
CA LEU A 50 2.18 1.10 12.50
C LEU A 50 3.64 0.97 12.96
N ILE A 51 4.43 2.03 12.77
CA ILE A 51 5.81 2.14 13.26
C ILE A 51 6.00 3.54 13.86
N GLY A 52 6.21 3.59 15.17
CA GLY A 52 6.33 4.86 15.90
C GLY A 52 5.03 5.65 15.84
N ASP A 53 5.10 6.88 15.32
CA ASP A 53 3.99 7.82 15.18
C ASP A 53 3.36 7.83 13.78
N ALA A 54 3.63 6.81 12.97
CA ALA A 54 3.16 6.74 11.61
C ALA A 54 2.73 5.35 11.18
N ILE A 55 1.78 5.30 10.27
CA ILE A 55 1.35 4.08 9.58
C ILE A 55 1.94 4.11 8.18
N TYR A 56 2.64 3.03 7.82
CA TYR A 56 3.19 2.84 6.49
C TYR A 56 2.26 1.95 5.68
N ILE A 57 1.74 2.51 4.60
CA ILE A 57 0.82 1.87 3.66
C ILE A 57 1.67 1.37 2.49
N VAL A 58 1.67 0.06 2.24
CA VAL A 58 2.54 -0.57 1.24
C VAL A 58 1.70 -1.39 0.26
N GLY A 59 2.02 -1.27 -1.03
CA GLY A 59 1.36 -1.98 -2.12
C GLY A 59 -0.02 -1.42 -2.48
N SER A 60 -0.59 -1.94 -3.56
CA SER A 60 -1.89 -1.53 -4.11
C SER A 60 -2.30 -2.49 -5.23
N LEU A 61 -3.57 -2.86 -5.32
CA LEU A 61 -4.14 -3.32 -6.59
C LEU A 61 -4.51 -2.07 -7.43
N GLY A 62 -5.42 -1.26 -6.91
CA GLY A 62 -5.84 0.03 -7.43
C GLY A 62 -6.54 -0.05 -8.79
N TYR A 63 -7.03 1.10 -9.26
CA TYR A 63 -7.54 1.24 -10.62
C TYR A 63 -6.42 1.03 -11.64
N SER A 64 -6.70 0.27 -12.71
CA SER A 64 -5.72 -0.07 -13.76
C SER A 64 -5.03 1.15 -14.37
N THR A 65 -5.75 2.25 -14.55
CA THR A 65 -5.24 3.51 -15.12
C THR A 65 -4.25 4.26 -14.23
N GLN A 66 -4.14 3.88 -12.95
CA GLN A 66 -3.28 4.53 -11.95
C GLN A 66 -2.04 3.69 -11.60
N ARG A 67 -1.93 2.48 -12.15
CA ARG A 67 -0.85 1.54 -11.82
C ARG A 67 0.48 2.00 -12.40
N MET A 68 1.55 1.84 -11.63
CA MET A 68 2.92 2.08 -12.06
C MET A 68 3.72 0.77 -11.95
N HIS A 69 3.57 -0.11 -12.95
CA HIS A 69 4.23 -1.42 -12.96
C HIS A 69 5.74 -1.32 -12.68
N GLY A 70 6.28 -2.32 -11.98
CA GLY A 70 7.68 -2.36 -11.60
C GLY A 70 8.07 -1.47 -10.41
N ARG A 71 7.11 -0.81 -9.75
CA ARG A 71 7.35 -0.03 -8.53
C ARG A 71 6.32 -0.32 -7.45
N THR A 72 6.75 -0.61 -6.23
CA THR A 72 5.83 -0.70 -5.08
C THR A 72 5.41 0.70 -4.58
N PRO A 73 4.10 1.03 -4.54
CA PRO A 73 3.64 2.25 -3.90
C PRO A 73 3.82 2.16 -2.38
N VAL A 74 4.32 3.24 -1.78
CA VAL A 74 4.53 3.35 -0.33
C VAL A 74 4.11 4.75 0.12
N TYR A 75 3.30 4.81 1.18
CA TYR A 75 2.87 6.06 1.80
C TYR A 75 3.09 6.03 3.31
N ARG A 76 3.38 7.19 3.89
CA ARG A 76 3.42 7.44 5.33
C ARG A 76 2.20 8.26 5.72
N LEU A 77 1.35 7.69 6.56
CA LEU A 77 0.26 8.37 7.26
C LEU A 77 0.72 8.76 8.66
N ASP A 78 0.73 10.06 8.94
CA ASP A 78 1.02 10.59 10.27
C ASP A 78 -0.17 10.42 11.22
N THR A 79 0.01 9.81 12.39
CA THR A 79 -1.13 9.47 13.28
C THR A 79 -1.61 10.64 14.15
N GLN A 80 -0.89 11.76 14.16
CA GLN A 80 -1.29 12.95 14.92
C GLN A 80 -1.97 13.97 14.01
N SER A 81 -1.41 14.20 12.82
CA SER A 81 -1.90 15.20 11.87
C SER A 81 -2.77 14.63 10.76
N TRP A 82 -2.85 13.31 10.63
CA TRP A 82 -3.54 12.61 9.54
C TRP A 82 -3.07 13.08 8.16
N ARG A 83 -1.81 13.46 8.03
CA ARG A 83 -1.20 13.81 6.74
C ARG A 83 -0.63 12.56 6.09
N ILE A 84 -1.02 12.31 4.85
CA ILE A 84 -0.42 11.26 4.01
C ILE A 84 0.63 11.89 3.09
N ARG A 85 1.78 11.23 2.97
CA ARG A 85 2.84 11.58 2.02
C ARG A 85 3.40 10.33 1.35
N PRO A 86 3.74 10.37 0.06
CA PRO A 86 4.46 9.28 -0.57
C PRO A 86 5.86 9.13 0.05
N VAL A 87 6.31 7.90 0.23
CA VAL A 87 7.69 7.59 0.61
C VAL A 87 8.46 7.32 -0.68
N GLN A 88 9.47 8.14 -0.94
CA GLN A 88 10.40 7.85 -2.03
C GLN A 88 11.30 6.69 -1.61
N ALA A 89 11.09 5.54 -2.24
CA ALA A 89 11.92 4.37 -2.04
C ALA A 89 12.66 3.99 -3.33
N SER A 90 13.87 3.49 -3.17
CA SER A 90 14.73 2.98 -4.24
C SER A 90 15.17 1.54 -3.93
N GLY A 91 16.00 0.94 -4.79
CA GLY A 91 16.53 -0.41 -4.56
C GLY A 91 15.69 -1.49 -5.22
N THR A 92 15.75 -2.71 -4.70
CA THR A 92 15.09 -3.88 -5.28
C THR A 92 13.76 -4.13 -4.61
N ASP A 93 12.69 -3.52 -5.14
CA ASP A 93 11.32 -3.69 -4.67
C ASP A 93 10.58 -4.85 -5.39
N PRO A 94 9.47 -5.37 -4.84
CA PRO A 94 8.71 -6.45 -5.46
C PRO A 94 7.90 -6.05 -6.71
N GLY A 95 7.85 -4.78 -7.09
CA GLY A 95 7.01 -4.26 -8.16
C GLY A 95 5.62 -3.83 -7.68
N TRP A 96 4.65 -3.76 -8.59
CA TRP A 96 3.27 -3.36 -8.27
C TRP A 96 2.53 -4.52 -7.57
N ILE A 97 2.72 -4.60 -6.26
CA ILE A 97 2.30 -5.74 -5.43
C ILE A 97 0.98 -5.48 -4.69
N ASN A 98 0.10 -6.47 -4.64
CA ASN A 98 -1.16 -6.46 -3.89
C ASN A 98 -1.41 -7.79 -3.17
N GLY A 99 -2.29 -7.76 -2.16
CA GLY A 99 -2.73 -8.95 -1.42
C GLY A 99 -1.58 -9.68 -0.72
N HIS A 100 -0.52 -8.95 -0.39
CA HIS A 100 0.69 -9.47 0.22
C HIS A 100 0.61 -9.42 1.74
N ARG A 101 1.60 -10.03 2.40
CA ARG A 101 1.82 -9.93 3.84
C ARG A 101 2.90 -8.91 4.12
N ALA A 102 2.63 -8.03 5.08
CA ALA A 102 3.65 -7.18 5.68
C ALA A 102 3.87 -7.54 7.15
N THR A 103 5.10 -7.42 7.63
CA THR A 103 5.45 -7.65 9.04
C THR A 103 6.55 -6.68 9.42
N GLN A 104 6.35 -5.96 10.52
CA GLN A 104 7.41 -5.15 11.11
C GLN A 104 8.55 -6.05 11.60
N LEU A 105 9.76 -5.81 11.12
CA LEU A 105 10.97 -6.51 11.59
C LEU A 105 11.72 -5.73 12.66
N SER A 106 11.66 -4.40 12.59
CA SER A 106 12.31 -3.49 13.53
C SER A 106 11.60 -2.14 13.55
N ILE A 107 12.16 -1.16 14.28
CA ILE A 107 11.63 0.21 14.32
C ILE A 107 11.77 0.98 13.00
N HIS A 108 12.43 0.41 11.99
CA HIS A 108 12.66 1.05 10.68
C HIS A 108 12.49 0.07 9.51
N GLU A 109 12.00 -1.15 9.74
CA GLU A 109 11.98 -2.18 8.70
C GLU A 109 10.64 -2.90 8.61
N ILE A 110 10.13 -3.01 7.38
CA ILE A 110 8.91 -3.74 7.03
C ILE A 110 9.29 -4.83 6.03
N ARG A 111 9.06 -6.09 6.41
CA ARG A 111 9.17 -7.23 5.49
C ARG A 111 7.88 -7.37 4.69
N VAL A 112 7.99 -7.48 3.38
CA VAL A 112 6.92 -7.79 2.43
C VAL A 112 7.17 -9.16 1.80
N SER A 113 6.18 -10.04 1.83
CA SER A 113 6.23 -11.38 1.22
C SER A 113 4.84 -11.83 0.80
N GLU A 114 4.74 -12.92 0.05
CA GLU A 114 3.47 -13.44 -0.49
C GLU A 114 2.78 -12.39 -1.40
N GLY A 115 1.54 -12.66 -1.80
CA GLY A 115 0.74 -11.78 -2.65
C GLY A 115 1.02 -11.94 -4.13
N ARG A 116 0.53 -10.97 -4.90
CA ARG A 116 0.57 -10.95 -6.37
C ARG A 116 1.28 -9.72 -6.87
N VAL A 117 2.08 -9.87 -7.92
CA VAL A 117 2.73 -8.77 -8.61
C VAL A 117 2.10 -8.61 -9.98
N LEU A 118 1.68 -7.38 -10.29
CA LEU A 118 1.23 -7.00 -11.62
C LEU A 118 2.42 -6.52 -12.45
N THR A 119 2.54 -7.05 -13.66
CA THR A 119 3.58 -6.73 -14.64
C THR A 119 2.95 -6.46 -15.99
N LEU A 120 3.57 -5.58 -16.77
CA LEU A 120 3.16 -5.33 -18.15
C LEU A 120 4.06 -6.12 -19.10
N GLU A 121 3.46 -7.01 -19.90
CA GLU A 121 4.14 -7.78 -20.94
C GLU A 121 3.59 -7.37 -22.32
N GLY A 122 4.31 -6.47 -23.00
CA GLY A 122 3.77 -5.81 -24.19
C GLY A 122 2.65 -4.85 -23.80
N ASP A 123 1.45 -5.04 -24.34
CA ASP A 123 0.25 -4.26 -24.01
C ASP A 123 -0.69 -5.00 -23.03
N GLU A 124 -0.31 -6.20 -22.58
CA GLU A 124 -1.14 -7.00 -21.67
C GLU A 124 -0.59 -6.96 -20.25
N GLU A 125 -1.48 -6.68 -19.30
CA GLU A 125 -1.16 -6.81 -17.88
C GLU A 125 -1.28 -8.28 -17.46
N LYS A 126 -0.23 -8.79 -16.83
CA LYS A 126 -0.19 -10.13 -16.25
C LYS A 126 -0.03 -10.06 -14.75
N GLN A 127 -0.60 -11.07 -14.09
CA GLN A 127 -0.49 -11.26 -12.67
C GLN A 127 0.29 -12.54 -12.38
N SER A 128 1.31 -12.43 -11.52
CA SER A 128 2.09 -13.57 -11.04
C SER A 128 2.16 -13.57 -9.51
N GLY A 129 2.41 -14.73 -8.91
CA GLY A 129 2.66 -14.83 -7.48
C GLY A 129 4.01 -14.22 -7.11
N ASN A 130 4.08 -13.46 -6.03
CA ASN A 130 5.35 -13.01 -5.48
C ASN A 130 6.09 -14.21 -4.86
N VAL A 131 7.22 -14.59 -5.45
CA VAL A 131 8.07 -15.70 -4.98
C VAL A 131 9.19 -15.26 -4.04
N GLY A 132 9.30 -13.97 -3.73
CA GLY A 132 10.37 -13.41 -2.89
C GLY A 132 9.88 -12.84 -1.57
N ALA A 133 10.84 -12.54 -0.69
CA ALA A 133 10.65 -11.67 0.45
C ALA A 133 11.54 -10.45 0.31
N PHE A 134 11.01 -9.30 0.67
CA PHE A 134 11.64 -7.99 0.51
C PHE A 134 11.58 -7.25 1.83
N VAL A 135 12.53 -6.37 2.08
CA VAL A 135 12.49 -5.47 3.25
C VAL A 135 12.62 -4.05 2.78
N LEU A 136 11.67 -3.22 3.20
CA LEU A 136 11.75 -1.76 3.12
C LEU A 136 12.36 -1.23 4.40
N ASP A 137 13.50 -0.55 4.27
CA ASP A 137 14.04 0.34 5.30
C ASP A 137 13.39 1.73 5.11
N ILE A 138 12.49 2.11 6.02
CA ILE A 138 11.71 3.35 5.94
C ILE A 138 12.53 4.60 6.30
N GLU A 139 13.63 4.44 7.04
CA GLU A 139 14.50 5.56 7.40
C GLU A 139 15.37 5.95 6.20
N ARG A 140 15.89 4.94 5.48
CA ARG A 140 16.72 5.15 4.29
C ARG A 140 15.90 5.30 3.01
N GLY A 141 14.66 4.83 2.98
CA GLY A 141 13.88 4.73 1.75
C GLY A 141 14.50 3.73 0.77
N VAL A 142 14.91 2.55 1.26
CA VAL A 142 15.60 1.55 0.43
C VAL A 142 14.97 0.17 0.59
N TRP A 143 14.67 -0.44 -0.53
CA TRP A 143 14.27 -1.83 -0.64
C TRP A 143 15.46 -2.75 -0.86
N ARG A 144 15.40 -3.93 -0.24
CA ARG A 144 16.29 -5.05 -0.53
C ARG A 144 15.51 -6.35 -0.63
N LYS A 145 15.91 -7.22 -1.55
CA LYS A 145 15.42 -8.59 -1.63
C LYS A 145 16.18 -9.48 -0.64
N LEU A 146 15.48 -10.31 0.10
CA LEU A 146 16.07 -11.33 0.96
C LEU A 146 16.50 -12.55 0.14
N PRO A 147 17.56 -13.27 0.55
CA PRO A 147 17.90 -14.57 -0.03
C PRO A 147 16.72 -15.56 0.10
N ALA A 148 16.61 -16.46 -0.88
CA ALA A 148 15.65 -17.56 -0.86
C ALA A 148 16.06 -18.63 0.17
#